data_AF-A0A2E6P7U5-F1
#
_entry.id   AF-A0A2E6P7U5-F1
#
_cell.length_a   1.000
_cell.length_b   1.000
_cell.length_c   1.000
_cell.angle_alpha   90.00
_cell.angle_beta   90.00
_cell.angle_gamma   90.00
#
_symmetry.space_group_name_H-M   'P 1'
#
loop_
_entity.id
_entity.type
_entity.pdbx_description
1 polymer ?
#
loop_
_entity_poly.entity_id
_entity_poly.type
_entity_poly.pdbx_seq_one_letter_code
_entity_poly.pdbx_strand_id
1 'polypeptide(L)'
;MGGDHSDLISMCPHSMDIQNLRQGQEAQFDPATMLYLASGDWEEGGMTSRPLDSMATKERLGRFPSDDGNVISYLISYTRQKGDMVVLHELLAKLCEGLSEENLGELGFREGFGGMKLLGWINSSEVKELRASIRSGRWTALADEPLDGGVDYGFRHLLSILRSAEKRGCGILMRMHS
;
A
#
# COMPACT_ATOMS: atom_id res chain seq x y z
N MET A 1 -16.57 7.98 10.27
CA MET A 1 -17.72 8.69 9.64
C MET A 1 -18.67 9.08 10.74
N GLY A 2 -18.70 10.36 11.12
CA GLY A 2 -19.35 10.87 12.34
C GLY A 2 -20.88 10.92 12.33
N GLY A 3 -21.53 10.04 11.56
CA GLY A 3 -22.99 9.89 11.55
C GLY A 3 -23.76 10.73 10.54
N ASP A 4 -23.12 11.61 9.78
CA ASP A 4 -23.72 12.21 8.58
C ASP A 4 -23.39 11.35 7.35
N HIS A 5 -24.42 10.70 6.82
CA HIS A 5 -24.31 9.78 5.67
C HIS A 5 -25.04 10.29 4.43
N SER A 6 -25.49 11.55 4.44
CA SER A 6 -26.43 12.10 3.44
C SER A 6 -25.86 12.01 2.03
N ASP A 7 -24.62 12.46 1.87
CA ASP A 7 -23.91 12.45 0.59
C ASP A 7 -23.63 11.02 0.12
N LEU A 8 -23.18 10.14 1.03
CA LEU A 8 -22.85 8.75 0.72
C LEU A 8 -24.08 7.95 0.25
N ILE A 9 -25.22 8.15 0.91
CA ILE A 9 -26.51 7.54 0.54
C ILE A 9 -26.95 8.03 -0.84
N SER A 10 -26.75 9.31 -1.15
CA SER A 10 -27.11 9.89 -2.45
C SER A 10 -26.25 9.35 -3.60
N MET A 11 -24.96 9.09 -3.35
CA MET A 11 -24.02 8.58 -4.35
C MET A 11 -24.22 7.09 -4.65
N CYS A 12 -24.78 6.32 -3.71
CA CYS A 12 -24.93 4.87 -3.83
C CYS A 12 -26.38 4.41 -3.59
N PRO A 13 -27.33 4.78 -4.46
CA PRO A 13 -28.76 4.50 -4.28
C PRO A 13 -29.11 3.01 -4.32
N HIS A 14 -28.23 2.16 -4.85
CA HIS A 14 -28.49 0.73 -5.06
C HIS A 14 -27.80 -0.19 -4.02
N SER A 15 -26.98 0.36 -3.13
CA SER A 15 -26.27 -0.44 -2.12
C SER A 15 -27.12 -0.56 -0.85
N MET A 16 -27.66 -1.76 -0.60
CA MET A 16 -28.50 -2.02 0.58
C MET A 16 -27.76 -1.74 1.90
N ASP A 17 -26.47 -2.03 1.96
CA ASP A 17 -25.64 -1.79 3.15
C ASP A 17 -25.48 -0.29 3.43
N ILE A 18 -25.34 0.52 2.37
CA ILE A 18 -25.27 1.99 2.47
C ILE A 18 -26.63 2.58 2.85
N GLN A 19 -27.72 2.08 2.26
CA GLN A 19 -29.08 2.53 2.59
C GLN A 19 -29.48 2.20 4.04
N ASN A 20 -28.84 1.22 4.68
CA ASN A 20 -29.08 0.85 6.07
C ASN A 20 -28.30 1.70 7.10
N LEU A 21 -27.44 2.61 6.66
CA LEU A 21 -26.76 3.55 7.56
C LEU A 21 -27.77 4.49 8.22
N ARG A 22 -27.64 4.69 9.53
CA ARG A 22 -28.55 5.52 10.32
C ARG A 22 -27.93 6.88 10.59
N GLN A 23 -28.64 7.94 10.23
CA GLN A 23 -28.20 9.31 10.52
C GLN A 23 -28.03 9.52 12.03
N GLY A 24 -26.94 10.19 12.41
CA GLY A 24 -26.52 10.38 13.80
C GLY A 24 -25.89 9.15 14.45
N GLN A 25 -25.68 8.06 13.71
CA GLN A 25 -24.95 6.88 14.19
C GLN A 25 -23.70 6.65 13.34
N GLU A 26 -22.57 6.38 13.98
CA GLU A 26 -21.36 6.03 13.26
C GLU A 26 -21.57 4.77 12.41
N ALA A 27 -20.95 4.75 11.23
CA ALA A 27 -20.96 3.57 10.39
C ALA A 27 -20.25 2.41 11.10
N GLN A 28 -20.75 1.19 10.93
CA GLN A 28 -20.12 -0.01 11.52
C GLN A 28 -18.80 -0.39 10.82
N PHE A 29 -18.50 0.24 9.68
CA PHE A 29 -17.29 0.01 8.91
C PHE A 29 -16.22 1.00 9.34
N ASP A 30 -15.03 0.48 9.67
CA ASP A 30 -13.88 1.30 9.99
C ASP A 30 -13.33 2.00 8.72
N PRO A 31 -12.70 3.19 8.86
CA PRO A 31 -12.20 3.95 7.72
C PRO A 31 -11.17 3.20 6.87
N ALA A 32 -10.30 2.39 7.49
CA ALA A 32 -9.29 1.62 6.77
C ALA A 32 -9.93 0.56 5.85
N THR A 33 -10.92 -0.18 6.32
CA THR A 33 -11.68 -1.16 5.52
C THR A 33 -12.40 -0.48 4.38
N MET A 34 -13.03 0.67 4.63
CA MET A 34 -13.70 1.44 3.59
C MET A 34 -12.72 1.93 2.52
N LEU A 35 -11.56 2.47 2.93
CA LEU A 35 -10.51 2.90 2.00
C LEU A 35 -9.99 1.72 1.17
N TYR A 36 -9.76 0.57 1.78
CA TYR A 36 -9.30 -0.63 1.09
C TYR A 36 -10.28 -1.08 0.01
N LEU A 37 -11.58 -1.15 0.34
CA LEU A 37 -12.63 -1.54 -0.60
C LEU A 37 -12.81 -0.51 -1.72
N ALA A 38 -12.75 0.78 -1.39
CA ALA A 38 -12.88 1.88 -2.36
C ALA A 38 -11.66 1.98 -3.30
N SER A 39 -10.48 1.54 -2.85
CA SER A 39 -9.24 1.56 -3.65
C SER A 39 -9.10 0.36 -4.59
N GLY A 40 -10.02 -0.61 -4.52
CA GLY A 40 -10.05 -1.75 -5.42
C GLY A 40 -10.28 -1.31 -6.87
N ASP A 41 -9.48 -1.86 -7.78
CA ASP A 41 -9.81 -1.80 -9.21
C ASP A 41 -10.97 -2.80 -9.43
N TRP A 42 -12.17 -2.31 -9.70
CA TRP A 42 -13.36 -3.14 -9.90
C TRP A 42 -13.60 -3.33 -11.39
N GLU A 43 -13.62 -4.58 -11.86
CA GLU A 43 -13.96 -4.89 -13.26
C GLU A 43 -15.47 -4.62 -13.50
N GLU A 44 -15.84 -4.42 -14.78
CA GLU A 44 -17.23 -4.27 -15.18
C GLU A 44 -18.09 -5.41 -14.60
N GLY A 45 -19.14 -5.05 -13.84
CA GLY A 45 -19.99 -6.01 -13.14
C GLY A 45 -19.68 -6.21 -11.66
N GLY A 46 -18.77 -5.44 -11.07
CA GLY A 46 -18.51 -5.45 -9.62
C GLY A 46 -17.63 -6.62 -9.16
N MET A 47 -16.92 -7.26 -10.09
CA MET A 47 -15.92 -8.28 -9.79
C MET A 47 -14.61 -7.63 -9.37
N THR A 48 -13.95 -8.16 -8.34
CA THR A 48 -12.61 -7.69 -7.95
C THR A 48 -11.62 -7.96 -9.08
N SER A 49 -10.81 -6.96 -9.45
CA SER A 49 -9.75 -7.14 -10.46
C SER A 49 -8.79 -8.25 -10.07
N ARG A 50 -8.22 -8.90 -11.09
CA ARG A 50 -7.16 -9.88 -10.91
C ARG A 50 -6.05 -9.29 -10.04
N PRO A 51 -5.46 -10.03 -9.08
CA PRO A 51 -4.32 -9.55 -8.32
C PRO A 51 -3.20 -9.01 -9.21
N LEU A 52 -2.52 -7.94 -8.77
CA LEU A 52 -1.35 -7.38 -9.47
C LEU A 52 -0.21 -8.39 -9.59
N ASP A 53 -0.16 -9.35 -8.67
CA ASP A 53 0.91 -10.33 -8.61
C ASP A 53 0.40 -11.73 -8.29
N SER A 54 1.23 -12.73 -8.55
CA SER A 54 0.94 -14.10 -8.18
C SER A 54 0.85 -14.27 -6.65
N MET A 55 0.10 -15.26 -6.18
CA MET A 55 -0.01 -15.59 -4.74
C MET A 55 1.39 -15.79 -4.11
N ALA A 56 2.33 -16.35 -4.86
CA ALA A 56 3.71 -16.57 -4.43
C ALA A 56 4.49 -15.28 -4.16
N THR A 57 4.23 -14.19 -4.90
CA THR A 57 4.90 -12.90 -4.67
C THR A 57 4.35 -12.21 -3.42
N LYS A 58 3.04 -12.35 -3.16
CA LYS A 58 2.39 -11.82 -1.95
C LYS A 58 2.90 -12.50 -0.68
N GLU A 59 3.02 -13.82 -0.68
CA GLU A 59 3.55 -14.57 0.46
C GLU A 59 5.02 -14.24 0.76
N ARG A 60 5.82 -13.87 -0.24
CA ARG A 60 7.25 -13.56 -0.07
C ARG A 60 7.51 -12.15 0.47
N LEU A 61 6.70 -11.17 0.07
CA LEU A 61 6.82 -9.80 0.59
C LEU A 61 6.25 -9.68 2.01
N GLY A 62 5.21 -10.44 2.34
CA GLY A 62 4.62 -10.48 3.68
C GLY A 62 5.25 -11.50 4.65
N ARG A 63 6.28 -12.24 4.20
CA ARG A 63 7.10 -13.15 5.03
C ARG A 63 8.59 -12.88 4.80
N PHE A 64 8.94 -11.62 4.58
CA PHE A 64 10.33 -11.24 4.49
C PHE A 64 10.96 -11.51 5.88
N PRO A 65 12.18 -12.10 5.97
CA PRO A 65 12.79 -12.42 7.25
C PRO A 65 13.39 -11.17 7.92
N SER A 66 12.58 -10.13 8.08
CA SER A 66 12.86 -8.95 8.91
C SER A 66 12.06 -9.02 10.20
N ASP A 67 12.50 -8.25 11.21
CA ASP A 67 11.87 -8.22 12.54
C ASP A 67 10.38 -7.85 12.50
N ASP A 68 9.96 -7.06 11.51
CA ASP A 68 8.58 -6.60 11.29
C ASP A 68 7.86 -7.32 10.14
N GLY A 69 8.53 -8.26 9.46
CA GLY A 69 8.02 -8.95 8.27
C GLY A 69 7.81 -8.05 7.04
N ASN A 70 8.20 -6.78 7.10
CA ASN A 70 7.97 -5.77 6.07
C ASN A 70 9.24 -5.48 5.26
N VAL A 71 9.27 -6.02 4.04
CA VAL A 71 10.35 -5.78 3.07
C VAL A 71 10.61 -4.31 2.74
N ILE A 72 9.61 -3.42 2.79
CA ILE A 72 9.79 -2.00 2.47
C ILE A 72 10.56 -1.32 3.60
N SER A 73 10.19 -1.59 4.84
CA SER A 73 10.91 -1.15 6.05
C SER A 73 12.36 -1.63 6.04
N TYR A 74 12.58 -2.90 5.66
CA TYR A 74 13.91 -3.45 5.46
C TYR A 74 14.72 -2.69 4.40
N LEU A 75 14.13 -2.44 3.23
CA LEU A 75 14.79 -1.68 2.16
C LEU A 75 15.14 -0.26 2.59
N ILE A 76 14.29 0.42 3.34
CA ILE A 76 14.61 1.76 3.89
C ILE A 76 15.81 1.67 4.84
N SER A 77 15.81 0.68 5.73
CA SER A 77 16.82 0.52 6.79
C SER A 77 18.21 0.16 6.25
N TYR A 78 18.27 -0.68 5.21
CA TYR A 78 19.53 -1.27 4.73
C TYR A 78 19.99 -0.77 3.37
N THR A 79 19.43 0.34 2.86
CA THR A 79 19.89 0.95 1.61
C THR A 79 20.33 2.39 1.81
N ARG A 80 21.29 2.83 1.01
CA ARG A 80 21.72 4.22 0.90
C ARG A 80 21.64 4.70 -0.53
N GLN A 81 21.05 5.87 -0.73
CA GLN A 81 20.98 6.54 -2.04
C GLN A 81 22.33 7.19 -2.39
N LYS A 82 22.68 7.24 -3.67
CA LYS A 82 23.94 7.82 -4.18
C LYS A 82 23.70 9.16 -4.85
N GLY A 83 24.58 10.11 -4.59
CA GLY A 83 24.50 11.48 -5.13
C GLY A 83 23.30 12.23 -4.55
N ASP A 84 22.58 12.95 -5.39
CA ASP A 84 21.41 13.78 -5.06
C ASP A 84 20.05 13.07 -5.14
N MET A 85 20.02 11.74 -5.30
CA MET A 85 18.76 11.01 -5.39
C MET A 85 18.09 10.90 -4.02
N VAL A 86 16.88 11.47 -3.88
CA VAL A 86 16.04 11.38 -2.67
C VAL A 86 14.77 10.55 -2.86
N VAL A 87 14.30 10.47 -4.10
CA VAL A 87 13.01 9.90 -4.50
C VAL A 87 12.83 8.42 -4.13
N LEU A 88 13.89 7.62 -4.07
CA LEU A 88 13.76 6.19 -3.74
C LEU A 88 13.28 6.01 -2.30
N HIS A 89 13.95 6.66 -1.34
CA HIS A 89 13.59 6.58 0.07
C HIS A 89 12.28 7.32 0.37
N GLU A 90 12.00 8.44 -0.31
CA GLU A 90 10.72 9.14 -0.16
C GLU A 90 9.53 8.26 -0.57
N LEU A 91 9.61 7.60 -1.73
CA LEU A 91 8.53 6.74 -2.21
C LEU A 91 8.42 5.42 -1.42
N LEU A 92 9.53 4.86 -0.96
CA LEU A 92 9.50 3.71 -0.05
C LEU A 92 8.87 4.09 1.30
N ALA A 93 9.23 5.24 1.87
CA ALA A 93 8.64 5.74 3.11
C ALA A 93 7.14 6.01 2.96
N LYS A 94 6.73 6.64 1.85
CA LYS A 94 5.32 6.83 1.52
C LYS A 94 4.56 5.50 1.42
N LEU A 95 5.16 4.47 0.83
CA LEU A 95 4.56 3.15 0.71
C LEU A 95 4.49 2.40 2.06
N CYS A 96 5.42 2.66 2.97
CA CYS A 96 5.51 2.03 4.28
C CYS A 96 4.61 2.68 5.34
N GLU A 97 4.54 4.02 5.35
CA GLU A 97 3.93 4.79 6.44
C GLU A 97 2.96 5.87 5.94
N GLY A 98 2.66 5.97 4.65
CA GLY A 98 1.85 7.06 4.10
C GLY A 98 0.41 7.14 4.59
N LEU A 99 -0.12 6.10 5.23
CA LEU A 99 -1.43 6.09 5.90
C LEU A 99 -1.31 6.10 7.44
N SER A 100 -0.12 6.37 7.97
CA SER A 100 0.01 6.69 9.40
C SER A 100 -0.72 8.00 9.72
N GLU A 101 -1.22 8.12 10.95
CA GLU A 101 -1.93 9.32 11.39
C GLU A 101 -1.06 10.58 11.29
N GLU A 102 0.26 10.43 11.50
CA GLU A 102 1.25 11.50 11.35
C GLU A 102 1.38 11.98 9.90
N ASN A 103 1.39 11.05 8.94
CA ASN A 103 1.57 11.39 7.52
C ASN A 103 0.26 11.78 6.83
N LEU A 104 -0.86 11.19 7.24
CA LEU A 104 -2.17 11.45 6.65
C LEU A 104 -2.89 12.64 7.31
N GLY A 105 -2.59 12.92 8.58
CA GLY A 105 -3.30 13.92 9.39
C GLY A 105 -4.69 13.49 9.83
N GLU A 106 -5.07 12.24 9.57
CA GLU A 106 -6.40 11.69 9.84
C GLU A 106 -6.29 10.36 10.59
N LEU A 107 -7.19 10.15 11.56
CA LEU A 107 -7.21 8.97 12.41
C LEU A 107 -7.96 7.80 11.75
N GLY A 108 -7.60 6.57 12.12
CA GLY A 108 -8.39 5.38 11.82
C GLY A 108 -8.25 4.78 10.41
N PHE A 109 -7.33 5.29 9.58
CA PHE A 109 -7.02 4.70 8.26
C PHE A 109 -5.94 3.60 8.31
N ARG A 110 -5.26 3.45 9.45
CA ARG A 110 -4.17 2.48 9.60
C ARG A 110 -4.65 1.09 9.97
N GLU A 111 -5.51 0.98 10.97
CA GLU A 111 -6.01 -0.30 11.50
C GLU A 111 -7.45 -0.52 11.04
N GLY A 112 -7.74 -1.71 10.54
CA GLY A 112 -9.08 -2.07 10.08
C GLY A 112 -9.54 -3.46 10.52
N PHE A 113 -10.72 -3.85 10.06
CA PHE A 113 -11.37 -5.08 10.47
C PHE A 113 -10.52 -6.34 10.22
N GLY A 114 -10.58 -7.29 11.16
CA GLY A 114 -9.96 -8.61 11.00
C GLY A 114 -8.44 -8.64 11.15
N GLY A 115 -7.81 -7.62 11.72
CA GLY A 115 -6.35 -7.55 11.83
C GLY A 115 -5.67 -7.03 10.55
N MET A 116 -6.45 -6.41 9.66
CA MET A 116 -5.91 -5.71 8.50
C MET A 116 -5.25 -4.42 8.95
N LYS A 117 -4.02 -4.19 8.47
CA LYS A 117 -3.31 -2.94 8.66
C LYS A 117 -2.89 -2.36 7.32
N LEU A 118 -3.36 -1.15 7.02
CA LEU A 118 -2.93 -0.39 5.85
C LEU A 118 -1.66 0.39 6.19
N LEU A 119 -0.71 0.39 5.25
CA LEU A 119 0.60 0.98 5.46
C LEU A 119 0.73 2.30 4.71
N GLY A 120 0.76 2.23 3.40
CA GLY A 120 0.94 3.40 2.55
C GLY A 120 0.56 3.09 1.12
N TRP A 121 0.67 4.10 0.27
CA TRP A 121 0.23 4.00 -1.11
C TRP A 121 1.10 4.84 -2.04
N ILE A 122 1.12 4.47 -3.31
CA ILE A 122 1.71 5.27 -4.39
C ILE A 122 0.76 5.28 -5.60
N ASN A 123 0.67 6.41 -6.29
CA ASN A 123 -0.13 6.54 -7.51
C ASN A 123 0.58 5.97 -8.75
N SER A 124 -0.10 5.99 -9.90
CA SER A 124 0.41 5.43 -11.14
C SER A 124 1.64 6.16 -11.73
N SER A 125 1.83 7.46 -11.45
CA SER A 125 3.06 8.18 -11.81
C SER A 125 4.22 7.80 -10.89
N GLU A 126 3.97 7.75 -9.59
CA GLU A 126 4.96 7.38 -8.56
C GLU A 126 5.43 5.93 -8.72
N VAL A 127 4.58 5.02 -9.21
CA VAL A 127 4.98 3.66 -9.60
C VAL A 127 6.11 3.68 -10.64
N LYS A 128 6.01 4.55 -11.66
CA LYS A 128 7.02 4.68 -12.71
C LYS A 128 8.30 5.29 -12.15
N GLU A 129 8.17 6.29 -11.30
CA GLU A 129 9.30 6.98 -10.64
C GLU A 129 10.07 6.04 -9.70
N LEU A 130 9.37 5.29 -8.85
CA LEU A 130 9.98 4.31 -7.95
C LEU A 130 10.70 3.22 -8.75
N ARG A 131 10.06 2.70 -9.80
CA ARG A 131 10.70 1.70 -10.67
C ARG A 131 11.95 2.26 -11.36
N ALA A 132 11.90 3.48 -11.88
CA ALA A 132 13.06 4.13 -12.51
C ALA A 132 14.21 4.32 -11.50
N SER A 133 13.88 4.73 -10.28
CA SER A 133 14.82 4.96 -9.18
C SER A 133 15.53 3.67 -8.76
N ILE A 134 14.80 2.56 -8.60
CA ILE A 134 15.39 1.25 -8.31
C ILE A 134 16.30 0.80 -9.47
N ARG A 135 15.84 0.93 -10.73
CA ARG A 135 16.61 0.50 -11.91
C ARG A 135 17.84 1.35 -12.21
N SER A 136 17.89 2.58 -11.72
CA SER A 136 19.03 3.48 -11.92
C SER A 136 20.32 2.95 -11.28
N GLY A 137 20.21 2.05 -10.29
CA GLY A 137 21.35 1.55 -9.52
C GLY A 137 22.04 2.63 -8.67
N ARG A 138 21.42 3.82 -8.53
CA ARG A 138 21.91 4.93 -7.70
C ARG A 138 21.66 4.69 -6.20
N TRP A 139 21.82 3.46 -5.76
CA TRP A 139 21.72 3.06 -4.37
C TRP A 139 22.78 1.98 -4.08
N THR A 140 22.99 1.66 -2.82
CA THR A 140 23.83 0.56 -2.35
C THR A 140 23.21 -0.07 -1.11
N ALA A 141 23.40 -1.38 -0.93
CA ALA A 141 23.18 -2.01 0.36
C ALA A 141 24.20 -1.47 1.37
N LEU A 142 23.79 -1.39 2.63
CA LEU A 142 24.67 -1.05 3.75
C LEU A 142 25.52 -2.26 4.15
N ALA A 143 26.69 -2.01 4.76
CA ALA A 143 27.63 -3.06 5.13
C ALA A 143 27.17 -3.92 6.33
N ASP A 144 26.25 -3.38 7.13
CA ASP A 144 25.63 -4.00 8.30
C ASP A 144 24.26 -4.64 7.97
N GLU A 145 24.00 -4.90 6.68
CA GLU A 145 22.85 -5.67 6.26
C GLU A 145 22.86 -7.08 6.91
N PRO A 146 21.80 -7.49 7.62
CA PRO A 146 21.78 -8.76 8.36
C PRO A 146 21.56 -9.98 7.45
N LEU A 147 20.91 -9.80 6.31
CA LEU A 147 20.63 -10.86 5.35
C LEU A 147 21.53 -10.70 4.13
N ASP A 148 22.31 -11.73 3.80
CA ASP A 148 23.12 -11.72 2.59
C ASP A 148 22.23 -11.62 1.33
N GLY A 149 22.32 -10.48 0.62
CA GLY A 149 21.53 -10.18 -0.57
C GLY A 149 20.04 -9.90 -0.31
N GLY A 150 19.65 -9.58 0.92
CA GLY A 150 18.27 -9.25 1.29
C GLY A 150 17.72 -8.04 0.54
N VAL A 151 18.53 -6.98 0.38
CA VAL A 151 18.20 -5.77 -0.37
C VAL A 151 17.95 -6.09 -1.84
N ASP A 152 18.85 -6.84 -2.47
CA ASP A 152 18.71 -7.24 -3.87
C ASP A 152 17.46 -8.11 -4.06
N TYR A 153 17.17 -8.97 -3.10
CA TYR A 153 15.93 -9.75 -3.09
C TYR A 153 14.69 -8.86 -2.98
N GLY A 154 14.66 -7.94 -2.01
CA GLY A 154 13.55 -7.02 -1.80
C GLY A 154 13.25 -6.18 -3.03
N PHE A 155 14.28 -5.57 -3.64
CA PHE A 155 14.10 -4.79 -4.86
C PHE A 155 13.65 -5.63 -6.06
N ARG A 156 14.16 -6.87 -6.22
CA ARG A 156 13.71 -7.76 -7.29
C ARG A 156 12.21 -8.05 -7.20
N HIS A 157 11.71 -8.33 -6.00
CA HIS A 157 10.30 -8.59 -5.78
C HIS A 157 9.44 -7.34 -5.93
N LEU A 158 9.88 -6.20 -5.39
CA LEU A 158 9.19 -4.93 -5.56
C LEU A 158 9.11 -4.52 -7.04
N LEU A 159 10.18 -4.70 -7.82
CA LEU A 159 10.18 -4.45 -9.27
C LEU A 159 9.18 -5.33 -10.04
N SER A 160 8.90 -6.55 -9.57
CA SER A 160 7.88 -7.41 -10.16
C SER A 160 6.49 -6.78 -10.03
N ILE A 161 6.12 -6.34 -8.81
CA ILE A 161 4.84 -5.67 -8.56
C ILE A 161 4.74 -4.37 -9.35
N LEU A 162 5.78 -3.52 -9.29
CA LEU A 162 5.78 -2.23 -9.96
C LEU A 162 5.60 -2.38 -11.47
N ARG A 163 6.20 -3.41 -12.07
CA ARG A 163 6.01 -3.71 -13.51
C ARG A 163 4.57 -4.08 -13.83
N SER A 164 3.92 -4.87 -12.98
CA SER A 164 2.52 -5.23 -13.14
C SER A 164 1.59 -4.03 -12.98
N ALA A 165 1.82 -3.20 -11.96
CA ALA A 165 1.04 -1.98 -11.71
C ALA A 165 1.18 -0.98 -12.87
N GLU A 166 2.40 -0.74 -13.33
CA GLU A 166 2.68 0.15 -14.47
C GLU A 166 1.99 -0.34 -15.75
N LYS A 167 2.01 -1.65 -16.03
CA LYS A 167 1.34 -2.23 -17.21
C LYS A 167 -0.17 -2.00 -17.19
N ARG A 168 -0.78 -1.93 -16.00
CA ARG A 168 -2.22 -1.68 -15.81
C ARG A 168 -2.56 -0.21 -15.60
N GLY A 169 -1.57 0.67 -15.50
CA GLY A 169 -1.77 2.09 -15.26
C GLY A 169 -2.32 2.43 -13.87
N CYS A 170 -2.14 1.55 -12.89
CA CYS A 170 -2.70 1.71 -11.54
C CYS A 170 -1.61 2.05 -10.50
N GLY A 171 -2.06 2.54 -9.35
CA GLY A 171 -1.22 2.70 -8.16
C GLY A 171 -1.05 1.38 -7.39
N ILE A 172 -0.42 1.48 -6.22
CA ILE A 172 -0.26 0.38 -5.25
C ILE A 172 -0.71 0.87 -3.89
N LEU A 173 -1.55 0.09 -3.21
CA LEU A 173 -1.88 0.24 -1.79
C LEU A 173 -1.27 -0.95 -1.04
N MET A 174 -0.43 -0.67 -0.04
CA MET A 174 0.22 -1.68 0.77
C MET A 174 -0.62 -2.00 2.00
N ARG A 175 -0.81 -3.30 2.24
CA ARG A 175 -1.46 -3.83 3.43
C ARG A 175 -0.64 -4.96 4.03
N MET A 176 -0.75 -5.12 5.33
CA MET A 176 -0.30 -6.29 6.08
C MET A 176 -1.47 -6.90 6.85
N HIS A 177 -1.28 -8.14 7.28
CA HIS A 177 -2.23 -8.84 8.13
C HIS A 177 -1.42 -9.44 9.27
N SER A 178 -1.78 -9.07 10.50
CA SER A 178 -1.26 -9.70 11.72
C SER A 178 -2.07 -10.93 12.09
#